data_AF-A0A964NQ33-F1
#
_entry.id   AF-A0A964NQ33-F1
#
_cell.length_a   1.000
_cell.length_b   1.000
_cell.length_c   1.000
_cell.angle_alpha   90.00
_cell.angle_beta   90.00
_cell.angle_gamma   90.00
#
_symmetry.space_group_name_H-M   'P 1'
#
loop_
_entity.id
_entity.type
_entity.pdbx_description
1 polymer ?
#
loop_
_entity_poly.entity_id
_entity_poly.type
_entity_poly.pdbx_seq_one_letter_code
_entity_poly.pdbx_strand_id
1 'polypeptide(L)'
;MTARPALVGSLGAIAFLALVAVWPLSAQTLAPDLDVAISAAAEADRQDRQRRGAFARSVGDAAGARRIEAGEDSAFGGQLSQTVVQALAARADQAAAIVMAALRAAPESMNAVVTTVATYFPGHAEMVRGLAARIPAAPPARTQTQMAAPSPAVALTPIPTVSPLGAPRPPAQPAAKPATDDDAELDDLIPAGPAVAQIDDPWEGFNRAMFAVNDGLDRAVLRPVASGYGMVAPDPVKRALRNAFSNLKEPVRFANELLQGEFGEARTTAERFFFNSTIGMGGLFDHASDLGLKRRPADFGQTLHAYGVKSGPYLVLPLLGPSTVRDAVGTGVDILFNPLTYVTGTADGLALRAGNLISTREALIEPIDDLRANSVDFYAAVRSVWAQDRARDL
;
A
#
# COMPACT_ATOMS: atom_id res chain seq x y z
N MET A 1 -64.08 13.44 -3.12
CA MET A 1 -63.12 14.56 -2.93
C MET A 1 -61.95 14.03 -2.12
N THR A 2 -60.81 13.89 -2.79
CA THR A 2 -59.57 13.25 -2.33
C THR A 2 -58.70 14.24 -1.54
N ALA A 3 -58.30 13.88 -0.33
CA ALA A 3 -57.20 14.53 0.38
C ALA A 3 -55.98 13.59 0.37
N ARG A 4 -54.89 14.03 -0.27
CA ARG A 4 -53.54 13.44 -0.19
C ARG A 4 -52.70 14.28 0.78
N PRO A 5 -51.80 13.69 1.58
CA PRO A 5 -50.83 14.45 2.35
C PRO A 5 -49.69 14.96 1.45
N ALA A 6 -49.13 16.09 1.89
CA ALA A 6 -48.21 16.96 1.18
C ALA A 6 -46.80 16.39 1.03
N LEU A 7 -46.22 16.67 -0.14
CA LEU A 7 -44.80 16.73 -0.43
C LEU A 7 -44.14 17.77 0.50
N VAL A 8 -43.27 17.34 1.41
CA VAL A 8 -42.22 18.19 1.98
C VAL A 8 -40.94 17.87 1.24
N GLY A 9 -40.76 18.54 0.11
CA GLY A 9 -39.52 18.56 -0.65
C GLY A 9 -38.66 19.75 -0.25
N SER A 10 -37.39 19.48 0.00
CA SER A 10 -36.26 20.32 -0.41
C SER A 10 -36.21 21.78 0.07
N LEU A 11 -36.06 22.04 1.38
CA LEU A 11 -35.58 23.34 1.89
C LEU A 11 -34.82 23.18 3.24
N GLY A 12 -33.78 22.34 3.26
CA GLY A 12 -32.98 22.10 4.48
C GLY A 12 -31.46 22.06 4.31
N ALA A 13 -30.92 22.32 3.11
CA ALA A 13 -29.49 22.17 2.81
C ALA A 13 -28.81 23.46 2.31
N ILE A 14 -29.50 24.60 2.28
CA ILE A 14 -28.96 25.87 1.74
C ILE A 14 -28.60 26.88 2.85
N ALA A 15 -28.89 26.59 4.12
CA ALA A 15 -28.63 27.49 5.24
C ALA A 15 -27.30 27.27 5.99
N PHE A 16 -26.31 26.62 5.37
CA PHE A 16 -24.94 26.51 5.92
C PHE A 16 -23.84 26.99 4.94
N LEU A 17 -24.23 27.69 3.87
CA LEU A 17 -23.32 28.18 2.82
C LEU A 17 -23.19 29.71 2.75
N ALA A 18 -23.63 30.45 3.77
CA ALA A 18 -23.60 31.90 3.74
C ALA A 18 -23.29 32.52 5.11
N LEU A 19 -22.16 32.17 5.75
CA LEU A 19 -21.58 32.99 6.82
C LEU A 19 -20.10 32.68 7.11
N VAL A 20 -19.21 32.87 6.14
CA VAL A 20 -17.85 33.35 6.45
C VAL A 20 -17.60 34.55 5.56
N ALA A 21 -17.69 35.70 6.22
CA ALA A 21 -17.64 37.02 5.65
C ALA A 21 -16.34 37.27 4.86
N VAL A 22 -16.49 38.12 3.85
CA VAL A 22 -15.42 38.95 3.28
C VAL A 22 -14.72 39.67 4.44
N TRP A 23 -13.66 39.06 4.97
CA TRP A 23 -12.79 39.68 5.96
C TRP A 23 -11.75 40.52 5.21
N PRO A 24 -11.46 41.75 5.64
CA PRO A 24 -10.45 42.55 4.96
C PRO A 24 -9.11 41.82 5.03
N LEU A 25 -8.44 41.66 3.89
CA LEU A 25 -7.02 41.30 3.79
C LEU A 25 -6.16 42.44 4.35
N SER A 26 -6.34 42.81 5.62
CA SER A 26 -5.31 43.50 6.38
C SER A 26 -4.31 42.43 6.79
N ALA A 27 -3.11 42.52 6.22
CA ALA A 27 -1.98 41.64 6.45
C ALA A 27 -1.81 41.31 7.94
N GLN A 28 -2.32 40.16 8.37
CA GLN A 28 -1.79 39.54 9.57
C GLN A 28 -0.38 39.12 9.20
N THR A 29 0.61 39.78 9.82
CA THR A 29 2.00 39.35 9.72
C THR A 29 2.06 37.92 10.25
N LEU A 30 2.54 37.00 9.41
CA LEU A 30 2.72 35.60 9.77
C LEU A 30 3.50 35.55 11.08
N ALA A 31 3.07 34.70 12.02
CA ALA A 31 3.80 34.54 13.27
C ALA A 31 5.27 34.13 12.98
N PRO A 32 6.28 34.74 13.64
CA PRO A 32 7.69 34.53 13.29
C PRO A 32 8.12 33.06 13.36
N ASP A 33 7.55 32.29 14.28
CA ASP A 33 7.75 30.85 14.43
C ASP A 33 7.23 30.05 13.23
N LEU A 34 6.09 30.45 12.66
CA LEU A 34 5.53 29.83 11.46
C LEU A 34 6.33 30.18 10.21
N ASP A 35 6.85 31.41 10.10
CA ASP A 35 7.70 31.82 8.98
C ASP A 35 9.01 31.01 8.93
N VAL A 36 9.63 30.80 10.09
CA VAL A 36 10.82 29.95 10.24
C VAL A 36 10.49 28.49 9.91
N ALA A 37 9.38 27.96 10.43
CA ALA A 37 8.99 26.57 10.18
C ALA A 37 8.69 26.29 8.71
N ILE A 38 7.95 27.19 8.04
CA ILE A 38 7.62 27.07 6.62
C ILE A 38 8.86 27.18 5.75
N SER A 39 9.77 28.11 6.07
CA SER A 39 11.03 28.27 5.33
C SER A 39 11.94 27.05 5.50
N ALA A 40 12.03 26.48 6.70
CA ALA A 40 12.79 25.27 6.97
C ALA A 40 12.21 24.05 6.23
N ALA A 41 10.88 23.90 6.24
CA ALA A 41 10.20 22.83 5.53
C ALA A 41 10.35 22.95 4.00
N ALA A 42 10.35 24.17 3.46
CA ALA A 42 10.60 24.43 2.05
C ALA A 42 12.05 24.08 1.64
N GLU A 43 13.04 24.37 2.49
CA GLU A 43 14.44 23.99 2.25
C GLU A 43 14.62 22.47 2.29
N ALA A 44 14.00 21.80 3.26
CA ALA A 44 14.08 20.35 3.39
C ALA A 44 13.42 19.62 2.20
N ASP A 45 12.30 20.15 1.68
CA ASP A 45 11.65 19.65 0.47
C ASP A 45 12.54 19.85 -0.78
N ARG A 46 13.24 20.99 -0.89
CA ARG A 46 14.24 21.23 -1.95
C ARG A 46 15.40 20.22 -1.88
N GLN A 47 15.91 19.93 -0.68
CA GLN A 47 16.98 18.95 -0.48
C GLN A 47 16.54 17.52 -0.83
N ASP A 48 15.33 17.12 -0.43
CA ASP A 48 14.78 15.81 -0.78
C ASP A 48 14.64 15.67 -2.31
N ARG A 49 14.09 16.69 -2.97
CA ARG A 49 13.99 16.71 -4.44
C ARG A 49 15.34 16.63 -5.14
N GLN A 50 16.36 17.34 -4.65
CA GLN A 50 17.71 17.24 -5.19
C GLN A 50 18.30 15.83 -5.02
N ARG A 51 18.09 15.19 -3.87
CA ARG A 51 18.55 13.80 -3.62
C ARG A 51 17.85 12.82 -4.56
N ARG A 52 16.53 12.95 -4.70
CA ARG A 52 15.72 12.10 -5.59
C ARG A 52 16.06 12.32 -7.07
N GLY A 53 16.28 13.56 -7.49
CA GLY A 53 16.74 13.90 -8.83
C GLY A 53 18.14 13.37 -9.13
N ALA A 54 19.07 13.45 -8.17
CA ALA A 54 20.40 12.87 -8.30
C ALA A 54 20.36 11.33 -8.40
N PHE A 55 19.50 10.67 -7.60
CA PHE A 55 19.28 9.24 -7.69
C PHE A 55 18.67 8.83 -9.04
N ALA A 56 17.64 9.55 -9.50
CA ALA A 56 17.04 9.31 -10.81
C ALA A 56 18.09 9.42 -11.94
N ARG A 57 18.99 10.41 -11.86
CA ARG A 57 20.13 10.51 -12.77
C ARG A 57 21.09 9.32 -12.66
N SER A 58 21.38 8.83 -11.45
CA SER A 58 22.32 7.72 -11.27
C SER A 58 21.79 6.38 -11.78
N VAL A 59 20.47 6.22 -11.90
CA VAL A 59 19.83 5.02 -12.49
C VAL A 59 19.48 5.17 -13.97
N GLY A 60 19.92 6.26 -14.62
CA GLY A 60 19.70 6.50 -16.05
C GLY A 60 18.39 7.20 -16.43
N ASP A 61 17.60 7.64 -15.45
CA ASP A 61 16.34 8.38 -15.67
C ASP A 61 16.54 9.90 -15.64
N ALA A 62 17.15 10.44 -16.68
CA ALA A 62 17.36 11.88 -16.83
C ALA A 62 16.06 12.68 -17.09
N ALA A 63 14.99 12.01 -17.53
CA ALA A 63 13.69 12.64 -17.74
C ALA A 63 12.94 12.79 -16.40
N GLY A 64 12.87 11.73 -15.60
CA GLY A 64 12.29 11.76 -14.26
C GLY A 64 13.05 12.69 -13.32
N ALA A 65 14.38 12.72 -13.39
CA ALA A 65 15.18 13.69 -12.61
C ALA A 65 14.76 15.14 -12.86
N ARG A 66 14.51 15.51 -14.13
CA ARG A 66 14.09 16.87 -14.49
C ARG A 66 12.68 17.19 -13.97
N ARG A 67 11.75 16.24 -14.01
CA ARG A 67 10.38 16.42 -13.47
C ARG A 67 10.37 16.57 -11.94
N ILE A 68 11.17 15.76 -11.24
CA ILE A 68 11.34 15.83 -9.78
C ILE A 68 11.95 17.18 -9.39
N GLU A 69 13.01 17.60 -10.07
CA GLU A 69 13.68 18.89 -9.81
C GLU A 69 12.78 20.09 -10.15
N ALA A 70 11.93 19.97 -11.17
CA ALA A 70 10.93 20.98 -11.55
C ALA A 70 9.70 21.04 -10.63
N GLY A 71 9.56 20.11 -9.66
CA GLY A 71 8.41 20.06 -8.77
C GLY A 71 7.12 19.54 -9.43
N GLU A 72 7.21 18.96 -10.63
CA GLU A 72 6.04 18.38 -11.33
C GLU A 72 5.53 17.12 -10.61
N ASP A 73 6.43 16.40 -9.94
CA ASP A 73 6.15 15.20 -9.14
C ASP A 73 6.03 15.51 -7.63
N SER A 74 5.77 16.77 -7.26
CA SER A 74 5.67 17.20 -5.85
C SER A 74 4.60 16.36 -5.14
N ALA A 75 5.04 15.49 -4.22
CA ALA A 75 4.18 14.51 -3.58
C ALA A 75 3.19 15.17 -2.62
N PHE A 76 1.93 14.74 -2.67
CA PHE A 76 0.97 14.98 -1.61
C PHE A 76 1.56 14.45 -0.28
N GLY A 77 1.76 15.34 0.70
CA GLY A 77 2.35 14.99 1.99
C GLY A 77 3.87 15.18 2.13
N GLY A 78 4.52 15.94 1.24
CA GLY A 78 5.89 16.44 1.49
C GLY A 78 5.97 17.31 2.76
N GLN A 79 7.18 17.51 3.31
CA GLN A 79 7.35 18.21 4.59
C GLN A 79 6.71 19.61 4.58
N LEU A 80 6.86 20.37 3.49
CA LEU A 80 6.20 21.67 3.34
C LEU A 80 4.66 21.55 3.39
N SER A 81 4.08 20.58 2.68
CA SER A 81 2.63 20.34 2.70
C SER A 81 2.13 19.97 4.10
N GLN A 82 2.87 19.13 4.83
CA GLN A 82 2.55 18.77 6.22
C GLN A 82 2.63 19.97 7.16
N THR A 83 3.70 20.77 7.07
CA THR A 83 3.86 22.00 7.87
C THR A 83 2.74 23.00 7.59
N VAL A 84 2.34 23.17 6.32
CA VAL A 84 1.20 24.02 5.96
C VAL A 84 -0.11 23.51 6.57
N VAL A 85 -0.36 22.19 6.51
CA VAL A 85 -1.58 21.60 7.11
C VAL A 85 -1.60 21.78 8.63
N GLN A 86 -0.48 21.53 9.29
CA GLN A 86 -0.36 21.72 10.74
C GLN A 86 -0.50 23.19 11.15
N ALA A 87 0.14 24.11 10.41
CA ALA A 87 0.02 25.54 10.64
C ALA A 87 -1.42 26.02 10.46
N LEU A 88 -2.12 25.55 9.41
CA LEU A 88 -3.53 25.86 9.17
C LEU A 88 -4.45 25.30 10.26
N ALA A 89 -4.18 24.08 10.74
CA ALA A 89 -4.94 23.49 11.84
C ALA A 89 -4.76 24.26 13.16
N ALA A 90 -3.56 24.79 13.42
CA ALA A 90 -3.25 25.52 14.64
C ALA A 90 -3.67 27.01 14.60
N ARG A 91 -3.68 27.61 13.40
CA ARG A 91 -3.89 29.05 13.16
C ARG A 91 -4.71 29.30 11.90
N ALA A 92 -5.96 28.83 11.91
CA ALA A 92 -6.88 29.02 10.79
C ALA A 92 -7.17 30.51 10.49
N ASP A 93 -7.04 31.37 11.49
CA ASP A 93 -7.13 32.83 11.39
C ASP A 93 -6.02 33.46 10.52
N GLN A 94 -4.88 32.76 10.35
CA GLN A 94 -3.74 33.19 9.52
C GLN A 94 -3.64 32.44 8.19
N ALA A 95 -4.70 31.76 7.74
CA ALA A 95 -4.65 30.84 6.61
C ALA A 95 -4.07 31.45 5.33
N ALA A 96 -4.47 32.67 4.98
CA ALA A 96 -3.95 33.36 3.80
C ALA A 96 -2.45 33.68 3.91
N ALA A 97 -1.96 34.05 5.10
CA ALA A 97 -0.55 34.36 5.33
C ALA A 97 0.32 33.10 5.29
N ILE A 98 -0.14 32.00 5.90
CA ILE A 98 0.52 30.69 5.89
C ILE A 98 0.67 30.16 4.46
N VAL A 99 -0.42 30.17 3.70
CA VAL A 99 -0.42 29.69 2.31
C VAL A 99 0.47 30.58 1.44
N MET A 100 0.39 31.91 1.58
CA MET A 100 1.26 32.81 0.82
C MET A 100 2.74 32.66 1.16
N ALA A 101 3.09 32.43 2.43
CA ALA A 101 4.47 32.19 2.82
C ALA A 101 4.99 30.89 2.21
N ALA A 102 4.21 29.81 2.26
CA ALA A 102 4.58 28.53 1.65
C ALA A 102 4.76 28.64 0.13
N LEU A 103 3.82 29.31 -0.56
CA LEU A 103 3.89 29.48 -2.00
C LEU A 103 5.03 30.41 -2.45
N ARG A 104 5.46 31.36 -1.60
CA ARG A 104 6.66 32.18 -1.86
C ARG A 104 7.95 31.42 -1.59
N ALA A 105 7.97 30.59 -0.55
CA ALA A 105 9.15 29.84 -0.12
C ALA A 105 9.50 28.68 -1.06
N ALA A 106 8.48 28.07 -1.70
CA ALA A 106 8.66 27.03 -2.71
C ALA A 106 7.57 27.14 -3.80
N PRO A 107 7.70 28.09 -4.76
CA PRO A 107 6.74 28.25 -5.85
C PRO A 107 6.61 26.99 -6.73
N GLU A 108 7.65 26.17 -6.82
CA GLU A 108 7.66 24.89 -7.51
C GLU A 108 6.76 23.83 -6.86
N SER A 109 6.47 23.95 -5.57
CA SER A 109 5.58 23.06 -4.82
C SER A 109 4.13 23.57 -4.80
N MET A 110 3.81 24.58 -5.61
CA MET A 110 2.49 25.24 -5.63
C MET A 110 1.34 24.25 -5.83
N ASN A 111 1.42 23.34 -6.79
CA ASN A 111 0.35 22.36 -7.05
C ASN A 111 0.14 21.41 -5.86
N ALA A 112 1.22 21.01 -5.18
CA ALA A 112 1.13 20.17 -3.99
C ALA A 112 0.51 20.93 -2.82
N VAL A 113 0.92 22.18 -2.57
CA VAL A 113 0.35 23.03 -1.52
C VAL A 113 -1.13 23.32 -1.79
N VAL A 114 -1.49 23.71 -3.02
CA VAL A 114 -2.88 24.00 -3.42
C VAL A 114 -3.77 22.76 -3.28
N THR A 115 -3.32 21.62 -3.81
CA THR A 115 -4.06 20.35 -3.72
C THR A 115 -4.21 19.90 -2.28
N THR A 116 -3.14 20.00 -1.48
CA THR A 116 -3.14 19.63 -0.06
C THR A 116 -4.15 20.47 0.71
N VAL A 117 -4.08 21.80 0.59
CA VAL A 117 -5.00 22.69 1.32
C VAL A 117 -6.44 22.50 0.85
N ALA A 118 -6.68 22.34 -0.46
CA ALA A 118 -8.03 22.07 -0.96
C ALA A 118 -8.60 20.72 -0.48
N THR A 119 -7.75 19.73 -0.23
CA THR A 119 -8.15 18.40 0.25
C THR A 119 -8.46 18.41 1.75
N TYR A 120 -7.60 18.99 2.58
CA TYR A 120 -7.76 18.98 4.04
C TYR A 120 -8.65 20.12 4.55
N PHE A 121 -8.69 21.25 3.84
CA PHE A 121 -9.45 22.45 4.19
C PHE A 121 -10.27 22.92 2.99
N PRO A 122 -11.32 22.18 2.58
CA PRO A 122 -12.10 22.50 1.38
C PRO A 122 -12.72 23.90 1.43
N GLY A 123 -13.05 24.42 2.62
CA GLY A 123 -13.51 25.80 2.83
C GLY A 123 -12.47 26.88 2.52
N HIS A 124 -11.22 26.51 2.22
CA HIS A 124 -10.14 27.43 1.84
C HIS A 124 -9.68 27.23 0.39
N ALA A 125 -10.28 26.29 -0.35
CA ALA A 125 -9.86 25.93 -1.71
C ALA A 125 -9.92 27.10 -2.71
N GLU A 126 -10.97 27.93 -2.64
CA GLU A 126 -11.12 29.12 -3.51
C GLU A 126 -10.11 30.22 -3.17
N MET A 127 -9.86 30.43 -1.86
CA MET A 127 -8.85 31.38 -1.39
C MET A 127 -7.46 30.98 -1.90
N VAL A 128 -7.10 29.71 -1.72
CA VAL A 128 -5.78 29.19 -2.12
C VAL A 128 -5.59 29.22 -3.63
N ARG A 129 -6.62 28.88 -4.42
CA ARG A 129 -6.60 29.03 -5.88
C ARG A 129 -6.42 30.49 -6.31
N GLY A 130 -7.14 31.42 -5.67
CA GLY A 130 -7.01 32.85 -5.92
C GLY A 130 -5.64 33.43 -5.54
N LEU A 131 -5.00 32.90 -4.49
CA LEU A 131 -3.65 33.28 -4.07
C LEU A 131 -2.57 32.71 -5.00
N ALA A 132 -2.69 31.44 -5.40
CA ALA A 132 -1.78 30.80 -6.34
C ALA A 132 -1.77 31.51 -7.71
N ALA A 133 -2.92 31.97 -8.20
CA ALA A 133 -3.03 32.72 -9.45
C ALA A 133 -2.28 34.08 -9.45
N ARG A 134 -1.88 34.60 -8.28
CA ARG A 134 -1.14 35.87 -8.14
C ARG A 134 0.38 35.68 -8.20
N ILE A 135 0.87 34.45 -8.22
CA ILE A 135 2.29 34.14 -8.28
C ILE A 135 2.65 33.88 -9.76
N PRO A 136 3.62 34.61 -10.35
CA PRO A 136 3.98 34.39 -11.74
C PRO A 136 4.54 32.98 -11.91
N ALA A 137 3.99 32.23 -12.88
CA ALA A 137 4.47 30.90 -13.22
C ALA A 137 5.96 30.96 -13.59
N ALA A 138 6.76 30.06 -13.01
CA ALA A 138 8.18 29.95 -13.36
C ALA A 138 8.30 29.69 -14.88
N PRO A 139 9.23 30.37 -15.59
CA PRO A 139 9.37 30.18 -17.03
C PRO A 139 9.74 28.71 -17.33
N PRO A 140 9.16 28.09 -18.37
CA PRO A 140 9.50 26.73 -18.73
C PRO A 140 10.99 26.65 -19.07
N ALA A 141 11.66 25.63 -18.52
CA ALA A 141 13.08 25.39 -18.73
C ALA A 141 13.38 25.36 -20.23
N ARG A 142 14.12 26.37 -20.72
CA ARG A 142 14.57 26.42 -22.11
C ARG A 142 15.41 25.19 -22.41
N THR A 143 14.99 24.41 -23.40
CA THR A 143 15.80 23.38 -24.06
C THR A 143 17.08 24.04 -24.60
N GLN A 144 18.16 24.02 -23.82
CA GLN A 144 19.49 24.32 -24.35
C GLN A 144 20.06 23.04 -24.95
N THR A 145 19.73 22.81 -26.21
CA THR A 145 20.59 22.07 -27.12
C THR A 145 21.72 23.01 -27.52
N GLN A 146 22.88 22.92 -26.87
CA GLN A 146 24.13 23.35 -27.51
C GLN A 146 25.36 22.63 -26.97
N MET A 147 26.14 22.15 -27.93
CA MET A 147 27.38 21.39 -27.81
C MET A 147 28.44 22.07 -26.93
N ALA A 148 29.10 21.31 -26.07
CA ALA A 148 30.48 21.55 -25.68
C ALA A 148 31.18 20.20 -25.39
N ALA A 149 32.30 19.98 -26.07
CA ALA A 149 33.17 18.80 -25.98
C ALA A 149 33.92 18.72 -24.63
N PRO A 150 34.51 17.57 -24.27
CA PRO A 150 34.99 17.29 -22.92
C PRO A 150 36.47 17.64 -22.71
N SER A 151 36.87 17.98 -21.47
CA SER A 151 38.24 17.83 -20.91
C SER A 151 38.30 18.31 -19.44
N PRO A 152 39.31 17.91 -18.64
CA PRO A 152 39.69 16.55 -18.30
C PRO A 152 39.62 16.30 -16.78
N ALA A 153 39.83 15.05 -16.40
CA ALA A 153 39.79 14.51 -15.05
C ALA A 153 40.69 15.25 -14.03
N VAL A 154 40.16 15.44 -12.82
CA VAL A 154 40.96 15.55 -11.60
C VAL A 154 40.62 14.33 -10.74
N ALA A 155 41.63 13.50 -10.53
CA ALA A 155 41.58 12.32 -9.71
C ALA A 155 41.31 12.68 -8.24
N LEU A 156 40.27 12.09 -7.66
CA LEU A 156 40.17 11.91 -6.23
C LEU A 156 40.20 10.40 -5.96
N THR A 157 41.12 10.04 -5.09
CA THR A 157 41.55 8.70 -4.65
C THR A 157 40.42 7.71 -4.36
N PRO A 158 40.62 6.40 -4.64
CA PRO A 158 39.62 5.37 -4.32
C PRO A 158 39.50 5.18 -2.81
N ILE A 159 38.27 5.33 -2.30
CA ILE A 159 37.82 4.75 -1.03
C ILE A 159 37.69 3.24 -1.25
N PRO A 160 38.14 2.36 -0.33
CA PRO A 160 38.00 0.91 -0.51
C PRO A 160 36.54 0.53 -0.70
N THR A 161 36.26 -0.19 -1.79
CA THR A 161 34.96 -0.73 -2.16
C THR A 161 34.47 -1.71 -1.09
N VAL A 162 33.38 -1.37 -0.42
CA VAL A 162 32.52 -2.37 0.21
C VAL A 162 31.60 -2.88 -0.90
N SER A 163 31.84 -4.10 -1.37
CA SER A 163 31.02 -4.74 -2.40
C SER A 163 29.55 -4.81 -1.94
N PRO A 164 28.58 -4.29 -2.70
CA PRO A 164 27.20 -4.66 -2.49
C PRO A 164 27.01 -6.12 -2.91
N LEU A 165 26.53 -6.91 -1.96
CA LEU A 165 26.14 -8.31 -2.11
C LEU A 165 25.27 -8.48 -3.36
N GLY A 166 25.75 -9.25 -4.33
CA GLY A 166 25.08 -9.49 -5.61
C GLY A 166 23.74 -10.18 -5.43
N ALA A 167 22.78 -9.78 -6.27
CA ALA A 167 21.53 -10.46 -6.50
C ALA A 167 21.76 -11.95 -6.87
N PRO A 168 20.93 -12.89 -6.41
CA PRO A 168 21.05 -14.29 -6.80
C PRO A 168 20.71 -14.44 -8.29
N ARG A 169 21.72 -14.88 -9.06
CA ARG A 169 21.59 -15.39 -10.43
C ARG A 169 20.83 -16.73 -10.38
N PRO A 170 19.89 -17.03 -11.31
CA PRO A 170 19.22 -18.33 -11.34
C PRO A 170 20.25 -19.46 -11.59
N PRO A 171 20.08 -20.65 -10.98
CA PRO A 171 21.03 -21.73 -11.18
C PRO A 171 20.97 -22.23 -12.62
N ALA A 172 22.14 -22.27 -13.26
CA ALA A 172 22.35 -22.98 -14.51
C ALA A 172 22.15 -24.49 -14.28
N GLN A 173 21.30 -25.12 -15.10
CA GLN A 173 21.16 -26.59 -15.14
C GLN A 173 22.48 -27.22 -15.64
N PRO A 174 23.00 -28.28 -14.99
CA PRO A 174 24.13 -29.02 -15.56
C PRO A 174 23.69 -29.85 -16.76
N ALA A 175 24.49 -29.83 -17.82
CA ALA A 175 24.33 -30.68 -18.98
C ALA A 175 24.42 -32.17 -18.60
N ALA A 176 23.50 -32.97 -19.13
CA ALA A 176 23.48 -34.43 -18.94
C ALA A 176 24.74 -35.11 -19.51
N LYS A 177 25.33 -36.03 -18.74
CA LYS A 177 26.30 -37.05 -19.19
C LYS A 177 25.76 -38.45 -18.87
N PRO A 178 26.14 -39.49 -19.64
CA PRO A 178 25.45 -40.76 -19.65
C PRO A 178 25.77 -41.61 -18.41
N ALA A 179 24.78 -42.40 -18.01
CA ALA A 179 24.81 -43.31 -16.88
C ALA A 179 25.95 -44.33 -16.97
N THR A 180 26.69 -44.46 -15.88
CA THR A 180 27.46 -45.65 -15.52
C THR A 180 26.96 -46.10 -14.16
N ASP A 181 26.43 -47.32 -14.11
CA ASP A 181 25.97 -47.99 -12.90
C ASP A 181 27.15 -48.13 -11.94
N ASP A 182 27.20 -47.39 -10.82
CA ASP A 182 28.01 -47.74 -9.62
C ASP A 182 27.85 -46.80 -8.38
N ASP A 183 26.85 -45.91 -8.29
CA ASP A 183 26.77 -44.88 -7.22
C ASP A 183 25.72 -45.12 -6.12
N ALA A 184 25.63 -46.34 -5.57
CA ALA A 184 24.65 -46.66 -4.51
C ALA A 184 25.06 -46.22 -3.07
N GLU A 185 26.08 -45.36 -2.89
CA GLU A 185 26.63 -45.09 -1.55
C GLU A 185 27.10 -43.64 -1.30
N LEU A 186 26.46 -42.65 -1.91
CA LEU A 186 26.79 -41.21 -1.70
C LEU A 186 25.57 -40.29 -1.50
N ASP A 187 24.42 -40.81 -1.06
CA ASP A 187 23.19 -40.02 -0.84
C ASP A 187 23.20 -39.18 0.46
N ASP A 188 24.21 -39.35 1.33
CA ASP A 188 24.27 -38.70 2.66
C ASP A 188 25.13 -37.42 2.72
N LEU A 189 25.61 -36.88 1.58
CA LEU A 189 26.52 -35.72 1.56
C LEU A 189 26.05 -34.52 0.75
N ILE A 190 24.80 -34.52 0.28
CA ILE A 190 24.17 -33.31 -0.26
C ILE A 190 23.45 -32.60 0.90
N PRO A 191 23.94 -31.45 1.41
CA PRO A 191 23.12 -30.66 2.31
C PRO A 191 21.85 -30.27 1.54
N ALA A 192 20.72 -30.81 1.97
CA ALA A 192 19.42 -30.47 1.44
C ALA A 192 19.33 -28.94 1.34
N GLY A 193 19.10 -28.43 0.13
CA GLY A 193 18.60 -27.07 -0.04
C GLY A 193 17.40 -26.86 0.90
N PRO A 194 17.09 -25.59 1.28
CA PRO A 194 16.12 -25.30 2.33
C PRO A 194 14.90 -26.20 2.16
N ALA A 195 14.66 -27.07 3.15
CA ALA A 195 13.65 -28.11 3.08
C ALA A 195 12.36 -27.48 2.55
N VAL A 196 11.98 -27.84 1.33
CA VAL A 196 10.66 -27.48 0.80
C VAL A 196 9.71 -28.02 1.83
N ALA A 197 8.92 -27.15 2.47
CA ALA A 197 7.89 -27.58 3.40
C ALA A 197 6.96 -28.54 2.64
N GLN A 198 7.24 -29.84 2.74
CA GLN A 198 6.51 -30.87 2.02
C GLN A 198 5.21 -31.07 2.77
N ILE A 199 4.12 -30.59 2.17
CA ILE A 199 2.79 -30.88 2.67
C ILE A 199 2.24 -32.13 1.98
N ASP A 200 1.69 -33.02 2.79
CA ASP A 200 1.05 -34.24 2.30
C ASP A 200 -0.19 -33.91 1.46
N ASP A 201 -0.24 -34.46 0.24
CA ASP A 201 -1.28 -34.22 -0.75
C ASP A 201 -1.82 -35.53 -1.33
N PRO A 202 -2.56 -36.31 -0.52
CA PRO A 202 -3.17 -37.56 -0.96
C PRO A 202 -4.31 -37.35 -1.98
N TRP A 203 -4.79 -36.12 -2.14
CA TRP A 203 -5.89 -35.76 -3.04
C TRP A 203 -5.44 -34.95 -4.25
N GLU A 204 -4.19 -35.12 -4.67
CA GLU A 204 -3.56 -34.34 -5.74
C GLU A 204 -4.43 -34.27 -7.01
N GLY A 205 -5.03 -35.39 -7.43
CA GLY A 205 -5.90 -35.42 -8.61
C GLY A 205 -7.12 -34.49 -8.49
N PHE A 206 -7.81 -34.53 -7.34
CA PHE A 206 -8.92 -33.61 -7.05
C PHE A 206 -8.43 -32.16 -6.94
N ASN A 207 -7.31 -31.95 -6.24
CA ASN A 207 -6.76 -30.64 -5.99
C ASN A 207 -6.30 -29.94 -7.27
N ARG A 208 -5.67 -30.68 -8.19
CA ARG A 208 -5.30 -30.17 -9.52
C ARG A 208 -6.53 -29.81 -10.35
N ALA A 209 -7.58 -30.64 -10.33
CA ALA A 209 -8.82 -30.35 -11.03
C ALA A 209 -9.48 -29.07 -10.49
N MET A 210 -9.57 -28.95 -9.16
CA MET A 210 -10.13 -27.75 -8.53
C MET A 210 -9.27 -26.51 -8.75
N PHE A 211 -7.95 -26.67 -8.72
CA PHE A 211 -7.01 -25.61 -9.03
C PHE A 211 -7.20 -25.11 -10.47
N ALA A 212 -7.39 -26.01 -11.44
CA ALA A 212 -7.65 -25.62 -12.83
C ALA A 212 -8.96 -24.82 -12.98
N VAL A 213 -10.00 -25.18 -12.23
CA VAL A 213 -11.25 -24.40 -12.19
C VAL A 213 -11.02 -23.01 -11.61
N ASN A 214 -10.32 -22.92 -10.47
CA ASN A 214 -10.01 -21.65 -9.83
C ASN A 214 -9.12 -20.76 -10.71
N ASP A 215 -8.07 -21.31 -11.32
CA ASP A 215 -7.17 -20.60 -12.23
C ASP A 215 -7.88 -20.17 -13.53
N GLY A 216 -8.79 -21.01 -14.05
CA GLY A 216 -9.64 -20.65 -15.18
C GLY A 216 -10.54 -19.45 -14.86
N LEU A 217 -11.18 -19.45 -13.69
CA LEU A 217 -11.99 -18.32 -13.22
C LEU A 217 -11.14 -17.07 -12.97
N ASP A 218 -9.94 -17.23 -12.39
CA ASP A 218 -9.01 -16.12 -12.18
C ASP A 218 -8.67 -15.45 -13.51
N ARG A 219 -8.24 -16.22 -14.50
CA ARG A 219 -7.85 -15.69 -15.82
C ARG A 219 -9.02 -15.08 -16.58
N ALA A 220 -10.22 -15.66 -16.45
CA ALA A 220 -11.40 -15.19 -17.17
C ALA A 220 -12.05 -13.96 -16.53
N VAL A 221 -12.00 -13.83 -15.19
CA VAL A 221 -12.81 -12.84 -14.46
C VAL A 221 -11.97 -12.02 -13.48
N LEU A 222 -11.30 -12.65 -12.53
CA LEU A 222 -10.65 -11.89 -11.44
C LEU A 222 -9.45 -11.07 -11.92
N ARG A 223 -8.56 -11.66 -12.71
CA ARG A 223 -7.38 -10.99 -13.29
C ARG A 223 -7.76 -9.78 -14.16
N PRO A 224 -8.69 -9.86 -15.14
CA PRO A 224 -9.05 -8.68 -15.92
C PRO A 224 -9.72 -7.59 -15.07
N VAL A 225 -10.59 -7.95 -14.11
CA VAL A 225 -11.22 -6.99 -13.20
C VAL A 225 -10.19 -6.31 -12.30
N ALA A 226 -9.28 -7.08 -11.71
CA ALA A 226 -8.19 -6.58 -10.88
C ALA A 226 -7.23 -5.68 -11.67
N SER A 227 -6.90 -6.05 -12.91
CA SER A 227 -6.09 -5.23 -13.81
C SER A 227 -6.78 -3.91 -14.16
N GLY A 228 -8.09 -3.94 -14.46
CA GLY A 228 -8.87 -2.73 -14.73
C GLY A 228 -8.93 -1.81 -13.51
N TYR A 229 -9.14 -2.38 -12.31
CA TYR A 229 -9.02 -1.64 -11.06
C TYR A 229 -7.63 -1.01 -10.89
N GLY A 230 -6.56 -1.78 -11.14
CA GLY A 230 -5.18 -1.29 -11.07
C GLY A 230 -4.85 -0.16 -12.03
N MET A 231 -5.50 -0.12 -13.21
CA MET A 231 -5.35 0.94 -14.21
C MET A 231 -6.13 2.21 -13.85
N VAL A 232 -7.31 2.07 -13.25
CA VAL A 232 -8.21 3.20 -12.95
C VAL A 232 -7.88 3.84 -11.60
N ALA A 233 -7.54 3.04 -10.60
CA ALA A 233 -7.30 3.51 -9.24
C ALA A 233 -5.82 3.94 -9.05
N PRO A 234 -5.55 5.20 -8.65
CA PRO A 234 -4.18 5.62 -8.32
C PRO A 234 -3.59 4.85 -7.13
N ASP A 235 -2.27 4.69 -7.09
CA ASP A 235 -1.57 3.94 -6.03
C ASP A 235 -1.91 4.38 -4.59
N PRO A 236 -2.11 5.68 -4.27
CA PRO A 236 -2.56 6.08 -2.94
C PRO A 236 -3.92 5.48 -2.56
N VAL A 237 -4.87 5.43 -3.50
CA VAL A 237 -6.21 4.86 -3.28
C VAL A 237 -6.09 3.35 -3.09
N LYS A 238 -5.29 2.67 -3.92
CA LYS A 238 -5.08 1.22 -3.80
C LYS A 238 -4.49 0.83 -2.45
N ARG A 239 -3.49 1.58 -1.98
CA ARG A 239 -2.92 1.40 -0.64
C ARG A 239 -3.93 1.67 0.46
N ALA A 240 -4.69 2.76 0.36
CA ALA A 240 -5.69 3.11 1.36
C ALA A 240 -6.78 2.03 1.50
N LEU A 241 -7.31 1.53 0.39
CA LEU A 241 -8.30 0.45 0.39
C LEU A 241 -7.73 -0.84 0.98
N ARG A 242 -6.49 -1.20 0.63
CA ARG A 242 -5.83 -2.39 1.18
C ARG A 242 -5.58 -2.27 2.69
N ASN A 243 -5.24 -1.07 3.17
CA ASN A 243 -5.15 -0.80 4.61
C ASN A 243 -6.51 -0.94 5.29
N ALA A 244 -7.57 -0.38 4.70
CA ALA A 244 -8.92 -0.46 5.25
C ALA A 244 -9.39 -1.92 5.34
N PHE A 245 -9.23 -2.70 4.27
CA PHE A 245 -9.57 -4.13 4.30
C PHE A 245 -8.73 -4.92 5.30
N SER A 246 -7.48 -4.53 5.52
CA SER A 246 -6.64 -5.15 6.56
C SER A 246 -7.11 -4.77 7.96
N ASN A 247 -7.50 -3.52 8.19
CA ASN A 247 -8.05 -3.02 9.45
C ASN A 247 -9.38 -3.72 9.80
N LEU A 248 -10.21 -3.97 8.80
CA LEU A 248 -11.47 -4.71 8.93
C LEU A 248 -11.29 -6.17 9.38
N LYS A 249 -10.10 -6.75 9.25
CA LYS A 249 -9.77 -8.11 9.72
C LYS A 249 -9.20 -8.12 11.14
N GLU A 250 -8.76 -6.99 11.69
CA GLU A 250 -8.12 -6.93 13.02
C GLU A 250 -9.03 -7.45 14.15
N PRO A 251 -10.37 -7.24 14.15
CA PRO A 251 -11.22 -7.81 15.21
C PRO A 251 -11.23 -9.34 15.24
N VAL A 252 -11.20 -9.99 14.07
CA VAL A 252 -11.14 -11.46 13.96
C VAL A 252 -9.78 -11.96 14.41
N ARG A 253 -8.70 -11.26 14.04
CA ARG A 253 -7.35 -11.55 14.51
C ARG A 253 -7.23 -11.45 16.02
N PHE A 254 -7.71 -10.34 16.59
CA PHE A 254 -7.74 -10.11 18.03
C PHE A 254 -8.45 -11.25 18.78
N ALA A 255 -9.61 -11.68 18.29
CA ALA A 255 -10.32 -12.80 18.89
C ALA A 255 -9.50 -14.10 18.85
N ASN A 256 -8.85 -14.39 17.72
CA ASN A 256 -8.00 -15.57 17.58
C ASN A 256 -6.74 -15.50 18.46
N GLU A 257 -6.05 -14.36 18.54
CA GLU A 257 -4.89 -14.17 19.41
C GLU A 257 -5.26 -14.35 20.89
N LEU A 258 -6.44 -13.89 21.31
CA LEU A 258 -6.96 -14.16 22.65
C LEU A 258 -7.23 -15.66 22.87
N LEU A 259 -7.82 -16.35 21.90
CA LEU A 259 -8.04 -17.80 21.98
C LEU A 259 -6.73 -18.57 22.02
N GLN A 260 -5.71 -18.12 21.29
CA GLN A 260 -4.37 -18.70 21.28
C GLN A 260 -3.59 -18.41 22.58
N GLY A 261 -4.06 -17.49 23.43
CA GLY A 261 -3.38 -17.07 24.65
C GLY A 261 -2.26 -16.05 24.41
N GLU A 262 -2.18 -15.48 23.22
CA GLU A 262 -1.15 -14.53 22.80
C GLU A 262 -1.51 -13.09 23.18
N PHE A 263 -1.62 -12.81 24.49
CA PHE A 263 -2.09 -11.51 24.98
C PHE A 263 -1.26 -10.31 24.51
N GLY A 264 0.04 -10.50 24.26
CA GLY A 264 0.92 -9.44 23.75
C GLY A 264 0.61 -9.07 22.29
N GLU A 265 0.32 -10.07 21.46
CA GLU A 265 -0.08 -9.85 20.06
C GLU A 265 -1.51 -9.33 20.00
N ALA A 266 -2.43 -9.88 20.80
CA ALA A 266 -3.80 -9.37 20.95
C ALA A 266 -3.83 -7.88 21.32
N ARG A 267 -3.01 -7.47 22.29
CA ARG A 267 -2.86 -6.06 22.64
C ARG A 267 -2.38 -5.23 21.45
N THR A 268 -1.33 -5.69 20.76
CA THR A 268 -0.79 -5.01 19.56
C THR A 268 -1.87 -4.86 18.49
N THR A 269 -2.64 -5.91 18.20
CA THR A 269 -3.73 -5.89 17.22
C THR A 269 -4.86 -4.96 17.63
N ALA A 270 -5.22 -4.91 18.92
CA ALA A 270 -6.21 -3.95 19.43
C ALA A 270 -5.73 -2.50 19.29
N GLU A 271 -4.47 -2.21 19.62
CA GLU A 271 -3.86 -0.88 19.44
C GLU A 271 -3.84 -0.51 17.95
N ARG A 272 -3.46 -1.45 17.07
CA ARG A 272 -3.49 -1.24 15.61
C ARG A 272 -4.90 -0.88 15.13
N PHE A 273 -5.90 -1.66 15.52
CA PHE A 273 -7.29 -1.41 15.15
C PHE A 273 -7.77 -0.04 15.66
N PHE A 274 -7.44 0.31 16.90
CA PHE A 274 -7.82 1.58 17.50
C PHE A 274 -7.22 2.77 16.74
N PHE A 275 -5.89 2.80 16.56
CA PHE A 275 -5.21 3.92 15.91
C PHE A 275 -5.59 4.05 14.44
N ASN A 276 -5.68 2.94 13.72
CA ASN A 276 -6.04 2.95 12.31
C ASN A 276 -7.51 3.32 12.10
N SER A 277 -8.42 2.89 12.97
CA SER A 277 -9.84 3.24 12.86
C SER A 277 -10.11 4.70 13.23
N THR A 278 -9.38 5.25 14.22
CA THR A 278 -9.60 6.62 14.70
C THR A 278 -8.79 7.65 13.91
N ILE A 279 -7.46 7.63 14.07
CA ILE A 279 -6.53 8.55 13.41
C ILE A 279 -6.43 8.21 11.92
N GLY A 280 -6.39 6.92 11.60
CA GLY A 280 -6.28 6.43 10.23
C GLY A 280 -7.57 6.50 9.41
N MET A 281 -8.59 7.23 9.88
CA MET A 281 -9.87 7.43 9.20
C MET A 281 -10.52 6.11 8.75
N GLY A 282 -10.86 5.25 9.71
CA GLY A 282 -11.50 3.96 9.42
C GLY A 282 -10.55 2.90 8.84
N GLY A 283 -9.25 3.10 8.96
CA GLY A 283 -8.21 2.18 8.52
C GLY A 283 -7.63 2.49 7.14
N LEU A 284 -7.98 3.62 6.52
CA LEU A 284 -7.40 4.05 5.25
C LEU A 284 -5.89 4.34 5.38
N PHE A 285 -5.46 4.85 6.54
CA PHE A 285 -4.06 5.16 6.81
C PHE A 285 -3.54 4.27 7.97
N ASP A 286 -2.39 3.64 7.76
CA ASP A 286 -1.81 2.68 8.71
C ASP A 286 -0.84 3.34 9.69
N HIS A 287 -1.35 4.26 10.51
CA HIS A 287 -0.55 4.97 11.52
C HIS A 287 0.01 4.06 12.60
N ALA A 288 -0.63 2.92 12.85
CA ALA A 288 -0.12 1.97 13.81
C ALA A 288 1.27 1.42 13.41
N SER A 289 1.53 1.28 12.12
CA SER A 289 2.87 0.87 11.64
C SER A 289 3.92 1.95 11.87
N ASP A 290 3.56 3.24 11.77
CA ASP A 290 4.46 4.36 12.09
C ASP A 290 4.86 4.37 13.58
N LEU A 291 4.01 3.82 14.45
CA LEU A 291 4.26 3.65 15.88
C LEU A 291 5.07 2.37 16.21
N GLY A 292 5.49 1.61 15.19
CA GLY A 292 6.25 0.37 15.36
C GLY A 292 5.41 -0.85 15.75
N LEU A 293 4.08 -0.74 15.76
CA LEU A 293 3.19 -1.87 16.05
C LEU A 293 3.20 -2.81 14.84
N LYS A 294 3.89 -3.94 14.92
CA LYS A 294 3.95 -4.90 13.80
C LYS A 294 2.62 -5.64 13.68
N ARG A 295 2.16 -5.85 12.44
CA ARG A 295 0.99 -6.68 12.16
C ARG A 295 1.40 -8.14 12.12
N ARG A 296 0.62 -9.01 12.77
CA ARG A 296 0.70 -10.46 12.61
C ARG A 296 -0.60 -11.04 12.04
N PRO A 297 -0.53 -12.09 11.21
CA PRO A 297 -1.71 -12.84 10.82
C PRO A 297 -2.17 -13.72 11.99
N ALA A 298 -3.47 -13.69 12.28
CA ALA A 298 -4.14 -14.56 13.24
C ALA A 298 -5.46 -15.06 12.66
N ASP A 299 -5.64 -16.37 12.59
CA ASP A 299 -6.82 -17.06 12.06
C ASP A 299 -7.18 -18.29 12.90
N PHE A 300 -8.39 -18.82 12.72
CA PHE A 300 -8.85 -19.95 13.53
C PHE A 300 -8.11 -21.26 13.20
N GLY A 301 -7.51 -21.38 12.03
CA GLY A 301 -6.64 -22.51 11.70
C GLY A 301 -5.37 -22.53 12.58
N GLN A 302 -4.77 -21.37 12.84
CA GLN A 302 -3.68 -21.23 13.81
C GLN A 302 -4.18 -21.44 15.23
N THR A 303 -5.39 -20.99 15.57
CA THR A 303 -6.00 -21.29 16.86
C THR A 303 -6.09 -22.80 17.08
N LEU A 304 -6.63 -23.54 16.13
CA LEU A 304 -6.66 -25.00 16.17
C LEU A 304 -5.24 -25.61 16.25
N HIS A 305 -4.25 -25.01 15.58
CA HIS A 305 -2.86 -25.43 15.70
C HIS A 305 -2.31 -25.30 17.12
N ALA A 306 -2.55 -24.15 17.78
CA ALA A 306 -2.12 -23.89 19.15
C ALA A 306 -2.71 -24.90 20.15
N TYR A 307 -3.91 -25.42 19.86
CA TYR A 307 -4.54 -26.50 20.61
C TYR A 307 -4.13 -27.92 20.18
N GLY A 308 -3.11 -28.06 19.33
CA GLY A 308 -2.54 -29.36 18.93
C GLY A 308 -3.26 -30.07 17.78
N VAL A 309 -4.20 -29.41 17.09
CA VAL A 309 -4.87 -29.98 15.92
C VAL A 309 -3.89 -29.98 14.74
N LYS A 310 -3.62 -31.19 14.22
CA LYS A 310 -2.79 -31.39 13.02
C LYS A 310 -3.45 -30.73 11.81
N SER A 311 -2.64 -30.28 10.85
CA SER A 311 -3.13 -29.68 9.60
C SER A 311 -4.11 -30.60 8.85
N GLY A 312 -3.80 -31.90 8.84
CA GLY A 312 -4.41 -32.86 7.93
C GLY A 312 -3.90 -32.67 6.48
N PRO A 313 -4.49 -33.43 5.54
CA PRO A 313 -4.15 -33.36 4.12
C PRO A 313 -4.31 -31.96 3.52
N TYR A 314 -3.47 -31.65 2.52
CA TYR A 314 -3.66 -30.50 1.64
C TYR A 314 -4.92 -30.67 0.78
N LEU A 315 -5.66 -29.58 0.61
CA LEU A 315 -6.79 -29.54 -0.30
C LEU A 315 -6.94 -28.16 -0.96
N VAL A 316 -7.47 -28.14 -2.18
CA VAL A 316 -7.82 -26.90 -2.87
C VAL A 316 -9.33 -26.68 -2.82
N LEU A 317 -9.73 -25.61 -2.14
CA LEU A 317 -11.14 -25.22 -2.03
C LEU A 317 -11.61 -24.51 -3.30
N PRO A 318 -12.85 -24.77 -3.77
CA PRO A 318 -13.46 -23.98 -4.83
C PRO A 318 -13.51 -22.50 -4.43
N LEU A 319 -13.07 -21.62 -5.33
CA LEU A 319 -13.01 -20.16 -5.18
C LEU A 319 -12.06 -19.62 -4.09
N LEU A 320 -11.83 -20.36 -3.02
CA LEU A 320 -11.02 -19.95 -1.87
C LEU A 320 -9.53 -20.33 -2.01
N GLY A 321 -9.22 -21.38 -2.78
CA GLY A 321 -7.85 -21.75 -3.12
C GLY A 321 -7.19 -22.75 -2.15
N PRO A 322 -5.85 -22.77 -2.09
CA PRO A 322 -5.05 -23.69 -1.27
C PRO A 322 -5.41 -23.66 0.23
N SER A 323 -5.51 -24.83 0.86
CA SER A 323 -5.78 -24.97 2.29
C SER A 323 -5.33 -26.34 2.83
N THR A 324 -5.52 -26.55 4.13
CA THR A 324 -5.55 -27.89 4.75
C THR A 324 -6.94 -28.19 5.29
N VAL A 325 -7.23 -29.43 5.67
CA VAL A 325 -8.50 -29.76 6.34
C VAL A 325 -8.74 -28.88 7.57
N ARG A 326 -7.71 -28.68 8.41
CA ARG A 326 -7.79 -27.81 9.58
C ARG A 326 -8.05 -26.36 9.18
N ASP A 327 -7.26 -25.83 8.25
CA ASP A 327 -7.35 -24.42 7.86
C ASP A 327 -8.64 -24.12 7.09
N ALA A 328 -9.23 -25.11 6.40
CA ALA A 328 -10.53 -25.00 5.75
C ALA A 328 -11.66 -24.88 6.78
N VAL A 329 -11.62 -25.70 7.84
CA VAL A 329 -12.54 -25.56 8.99
C VAL A 329 -12.34 -24.20 9.66
N GLY A 330 -11.08 -23.79 9.86
CA GLY A 330 -10.75 -22.48 10.44
C GLY A 330 -11.32 -21.32 9.64
N THR A 331 -11.14 -21.34 8.31
CA THR A 331 -11.71 -20.34 7.41
C THR A 331 -13.23 -20.25 7.54
N GLY A 332 -13.92 -21.39 7.65
CA GLY A 332 -15.37 -21.43 7.87
C GLY A 332 -15.78 -20.76 9.19
N VAL A 333 -15.06 -21.04 10.27
CA VAL A 333 -15.28 -20.42 11.57
C VAL A 333 -15.01 -18.91 11.51
N ASP A 334 -13.89 -18.48 10.94
CA ASP A 334 -13.57 -17.05 10.82
C ASP A 334 -14.63 -16.27 10.02
N ILE A 335 -15.20 -16.87 8.97
CA ILE A 335 -16.31 -16.27 8.20
C ILE A 335 -17.55 -16.07 9.07
N LEU A 336 -17.90 -17.08 9.89
CA LEU A 336 -19.05 -17.04 10.79
C LEU A 336 -18.85 -16.02 11.92
N PHE A 337 -17.67 -15.97 12.52
CA PHE A 337 -17.39 -15.08 13.65
C PHE A 337 -16.97 -13.66 13.24
N ASN A 338 -16.86 -13.37 11.94
CA ASN A 338 -16.54 -12.03 11.47
C ASN A 338 -17.68 -11.04 11.83
N PRO A 339 -17.44 -10.01 12.65
CA PRO A 339 -18.47 -9.03 13.04
C PRO A 339 -19.12 -8.34 11.84
N LEU A 340 -18.39 -8.16 10.74
CA LEU A 340 -18.91 -7.54 9.52
C LEU A 340 -20.02 -8.38 8.88
N THR A 341 -20.02 -9.69 9.07
CA THR A 341 -21.10 -10.57 8.59
C THR A 341 -22.46 -10.23 9.22
N TYR A 342 -22.47 -9.65 10.43
CA TYR A 342 -23.70 -9.32 11.16
C TYR A 342 -24.05 -7.83 11.14
N VAL A 343 -23.04 -6.96 11.02
CA VAL A 343 -23.23 -5.50 11.01
C VAL A 343 -23.57 -4.98 9.62
N THR A 344 -23.10 -5.66 8.57
CA THR A 344 -23.41 -5.30 7.18
C THR A 344 -24.50 -6.21 6.63
N GLY A 345 -25.37 -5.67 5.76
CA GLY A 345 -26.33 -6.49 5.03
C GLY A 345 -25.61 -7.53 4.16
N THR A 346 -26.29 -8.61 3.79
CA THR A 346 -25.69 -9.70 2.99
C THR A 346 -25.07 -9.21 1.68
N ALA A 347 -25.69 -8.22 1.03
CA ALA A 347 -25.17 -7.60 -0.19
C ALA A 347 -23.89 -6.78 0.07
N ASP A 348 -23.87 -5.97 1.13
CA ASP A 348 -22.72 -5.13 1.48
C ASP A 348 -21.52 -5.96 1.93
N GLY A 349 -21.76 -7.00 2.74
CA GLY A 349 -20.71 -7.93 3.17
C GLY A 349 -20.10 -8.68 1.98
N LEU A 350 -20.91 -9.07 1.00
CA LEU A 350 -20.42 -9.68 -0.24
C LEU A 350 -19.60 -8.67 -1.06
N ALA A 351 -20.06 -7.42 -1.17
CA ALA A 351 -19.35 -6.37 -1.88
C ALA A 351 -17.98 -6.06 -1.25
N LEU A 352 -17.90 -6.02 0.09
CA LEU A 352 -16.64 -5.85 0.81
C LEU A 352 -15.67 -7.01 0.57
N ARG A 353 -16.16 -8.26 0.60
CA ARG A 353 -15.35 -9.45 0.32
C ARG A 353 -14.85 -9.45 -1.12
N ALA A 354 -15.72 -9.13 -2.08
CA ALA A 354 -15.36 -9.02 -3.49
C ALA A 354 -14.34 -7.89 -3.73
N GLY A 355 -14.54 -6.73 -3.10
CA GLY A 355 -13.60 -5.61 -3.16
C GLY A 355 -12.23 -5.95 -2.59
N ASN A 356 -12.19 -6.65 -1.44
CA ASN A 356 -10.93 -7.14 -0.87
C ASN A 356 -10.25 -8.15 -1.81
N LEU A 357 -11.02 -9.07 -2.41
CA LEU A 357 -10.50 -10.06 -3.35
C LEU A 357 -9.87 -9.38 -4.58
N ILE A 358 -10.57 -8.42 -5.18
CA ILE A 358 -10.07 -7.65 -6.33
C ILE A 358 -8.81 -6.86 -5.96
N SER A 359 -8.82 -6.16 -4.82
CA SER A 359 -7.68 -5.37 -4.33
C SER A 359 -6.46 -6.24 -4.01
N THR A 360 -6.68 -7.43 -3.43
CA THR A 360 -5.61 -8.40 -3.15
C THR A 360 -5.07 -8.98 -4.45
N ARG A 361 -5.96 -9.37 -5.38
CA ARG A 361 -5.57 -9.95 -6.66
C ARG A 361 -4.75 -8.96 -7.49
N GLU A 362 -5.10 -7.68 -7.47
CA GLU A 362 -4.36 -6.60 -8.15
C GLU A 362 -2.92 -6.52 -7.67
N ALA A 363 -2.71 -6.52 -6.36
CA ALA A 363 -1.37 -6.51 -5.76
C ALA A 363 -0.55 -7.77 -6.09
N LEU A 364 -1.22 -8.84 -6.50
CA LEU A 364 -0.62 -10.14 -6.81
C LEU A 364 -0.59 -10.44 -8.31
N ILE A 365 -0.89 -9.48 -9.21
CA ILE A 365 -0.83 -9.71 -10.67
C ILE A 365 0.56 -10.15 -11.08
N GLU A 366 1.58 -9.31 -10.84
CA GLU A 366 2.95 -9.60 -11.25
C GLU A 366 3.52 -10.86 -10.57
N PRO A 367 3.46 -11.03 -9.22
CA PRO A 367 4.01 -12.23 -8.58
C PRO A 367 3.39 -13.54 -9.05
N ILE A 368 2.08 -13.57 -9.31
CA ILE A 368 1.39 -14.77 -9.77
C ILE A 368 1.72 -15.06 -11.23
N ASP A 369 1.76 -14.04 -12.09
CA ASP A 369 2.08 -14.21 -13.49
C ASP A 369 3.55 -14.62 -13.68
N ASP A 370 4.47 -14.08 -12.88
CA ASP A 370 5.88 -14.47 -12.83
C ASP A 370 6.03 -15.91 -12.32
N LEU A 371 5.34 -16.28 -11.23
CA LEU A 371 5.35 -17.65 -10.73
C LEU A 371 4.85 -18.63 -11.79
N ARG A 372 3.78 -18.28 -12.50
CA ARG A 372 3.24 -19.09 -13.59
C ARG A 372 4.19 -19.23 -14.76
N ALA A 373 4.81 -18.13 -15.21
CA ALA A 373 5.72 -18.13 -16.35
C ALA A 373 7.03 -18.89 -16.08
N ASN A 374 7.49 -18.89 -14.83
CA ASN A 374 8.78 -19.48 -14.43
C ASN A 374 8.64 -20.85 -13.76
N SER A 375 7.43 -21.41 -13.65
CA SER A 375 7.21 -22.75 -13.09
C SER A 375 6.97 -23.78 -14.17
N VAL A 376 7.60 -24.95 -14.02
CA VAL A 376 7.29 -26.12 -14.86
C VAL A 376 5.90 -26.66 -14.54
N ASP A 377 5.54 -26.66 -13.24
CA ASP A 377 4.23 -27.02 -12.75
C ASP A 377 3.71 -25.91 -11.82
N PHE A 378 2.80 -25.09 -12.36
CA PHE A 378 2.25 -23.95 -11.63
C PHE A 378 1.45 -24.38 -10.39
N TYR A 379 0.76 -25.52 -10.43
CA TYR A 379 0.04 -26.03 -9.27
C TYR A 379 1.01 -26.40 -8.15
N ALA A 380 2.06 -27.16 -8.46
CA ALA A 380 3.07 -27.56 -7.47
C ALA A 380 3.80 -26.34 -6.89
N ALA A 381 4.08 -25.33 -7.73
CA ALA A 381 4.68 -24.08 -7.30
C ALA A 381 3.78 -23.32 -6.31
N VAL A 382 2.49 -23.17 -6.61
CA VAL A 382 1.52 -22.53 -5.69
C VAL A 382 1.40 -23.31 -4.38
N ARG A 383 1.30 -24.65 -4.45
CA ARG A 383 1.24 -25.51 -3.25
C ARG A 383 2.48 -25.32 -2.37
N SER A 384 3.66 -25.27 -2.97
CA SER A 384 4.92 -25.06 -2.26
C SER A 384 4.98 -23.68 -1.59
N VAL A 385 4.63 -22.61 -2.33
CA VAL A 385 4.63 -21.24 -1.78
C VAL A 385 3.64 -21.13 -0.63
N TRP A 386 2.43 -21.68 -0.80
CA TRP A 386 1.42 -21.69 0.25
C TRP A 386 1.88 -22.48 1.49
N ALA A 387 2.51 -23.64 1.32
CA ALA A 387 3.01 -24.45 2.44
C ALA A 387 4.12 -23.72 3.21
N GLN A 388 5.02 -23.02 2.51
CA GLN A 388 6.06 -22.19 3.14
C GLN A 388 5.47 -21.01 3.91
N ASP A 389 4.52 -20.30 3.30
CA ASP A 389 3.84 -19.17 3.94
C ASP A 389 3.10 -19.62 5.20
N ARG A 390 2.38 -20.74 5.11
CA ARG A 390 1.66 -21.32 6.25
C ARG A 390 2.61 -21.81 7.35
N ALA A 391 3.73 -22.44 6.99
CA ALA A 391 4.73 -22.88 7.96
C ALA A 391 5.44 -21.72 8.67
N ARG A 392 5.52 -20.54 8.05
CA ARG A 392 6.05 -19.32 8.66
C ARG A 392 5.08 -18.70 9.67
N ASP A 393 3.78 -18.86 9.42
CA ASP A 393 2.71 -18.25 10.19
C ASP A 393 2.26 -19.10 11.40
N LEU A 394 2.68 -20.37 11.49
CA LEU A 394 2.47 -21.27 12.62
C LEU A 394 3.71 -21.26 13.53
#